data_AF-A0A7J8KCG2-F1
#
_entry.id   AF-A0A7J8KCG2-F1
#
_cell.length_a   1.000
_cell.length_b   1.000
_cell.length_c   1.000
_cell.angle_alpha   90.00
_cell.angle_beta   90.00
_cell.angle_gamma   90.00
#
_symmetry.space_group_name_H-M   'P 1'
#
loop_
_entity.id
_entity.type
_entity.pdbx_description
1 polymer ?
#
loop_
_entity_poly.entity_id
_entity_poly.type
_entity_poly.pdbx_seq_one_letter_code
_entity_poly.pdbx_strand_id
1 'polypeptide(L)'
;MRQTEGRVPVFSHEVVPDHLRTKPDPEVEEQEKQLTTDAARIGADAAQKQIQSLNKMCSNLLEKISKEERESESGGLRSNKQTFNPADTNALVAAVAFGKGLSNWRPSGKMPSGIKTNIKSASMHPYQR
;
A
#
# COMPACT_ATOMS: atom_id res chain seq x y z
N MET A 1 17.43 -22.10 32.28
CA MET A 1 17.63 -23.25 31.37
C MET A 1 16.27 -23.72 30.85
N ARG A 2 15.71 -23.06 29.84
CA ARG A 2 14.38 -23.40 29.26
C ARG A 2 14.42 -23.79 27.77
N GLN A 3 15.59 -23.74 27.13
CA GLN A 3 15.70 -23.92 25.67
C GLN A 3 15.55 -25.39 25.20
N THR A 4 15.72 -26.35 26.11
CA THR A 4 15.66 -27.80 25.82
C THR A 4 14.44 -28.49 26.42
N GLU A 5 13.55 -27.74 27.08
CA GLU A 5 12.33 -28.28 27.68
C GLU A 5 11.39 -28.77 26.56
N GLY A 6 10.83 -29.98 26.71
CA GLY A 6 9.95 -30.61 25.72
C GLY A 6 10.64 -31.25 24.51
N ARG A 7 11.98 -31.28 24.45
CA ARG A 7 12.71 -32.00 23.39
C ARG A 7 12.86 -33.47 23.74
N VAL A 8 12.62 -34.34 22.76
CA VAL A 8 12.88 -35.78 22.88
C VAL A 8 14.39 -36.03 22.79
N PRO A 9 15.04 -36.62 23.81
CA PRO A 9 16.49 -36.83 23.81
C PRO A 9 16.94 -37.91 22.83
N VAL A 10 16.10 -38.94 22.63
CA VAL A 10 16.33 -40.04 21.69
C VAL A 10 15.00 -40.47 21.09
N PHE A 11 14.94 -40.59 19.76
CA PHE A 11 13.76 -41.06 19.07
C PHE A 11 13.70 -42.60 19.09
N SER A 12 13.09 -43.15 20.14
CA SER A 12 12.99 -44.59 20.40
C SER A 12 11.60 -45.14 20.05
N HIS A 13 11.47 -46.48 20.00
CA HIS A 13 10.19 -47.14 19.74
C HIS A 13 9.08 -46.81 20.75
N GLU A 14 9.43 -46.32 21.94
CA GLU A 14 8.45 -45.92 22.97
C GLU A 14 7.80 -44.57 22.67
N VAL A 15 8.52 -43.66 22.00
CA VAL A 15 8.03 -42.29 21.71
C VAL A 15 7.54 -42.12 20.26
N VAL A 16 7.94 -43.03 19.37
CA VAL A 16 7.56 -43.04 17.94
C VAL A 16 6.04 -43.02 17.73
N PRO A 17 5.21 -43.84 18.41
CA PRO A 17 3.78 -43.86 18.17
C PRO A 17 3.10 -42.52 18.40
N ASP A 18 3.56 -41.76 19.38
CA ASP A 18 3.00 -40.45 19.73
C ASP A 18 3.50 -39.36 18.78
N HIS A 19 4.80 -39.36 18.45
CA HIS A 19 5.41 -38.31 17.64
C HIS A 19 5.19 -38.47 16.12
N LEU A 20 4.96 -39.70 15.64
CA LEU A 20 4.59 -39.99 14.26
C LEU A 20 3.11 -40.32 14.11
N ARG A 21 2.30 -39.99 15.11
CA ARG A 21 0.86 -40.25 15.03
C ARG A 21 0.28 -39.53 13.82
N THR A 22 -0.20 -40.30 12.85
CA THR A 22 -0.97 -39.79 11.70
C THR A 22 -2.47 -39.88 11.94
N LYS A 23 -2.88 -40.55 13.03
CA LYS A 23 -4.28 -40.63 13.44
C LYS A 23 -4.70 -39.26 14.00
N PRO A 24 -5.75 -38.63 13.42
CA PRO A 24 -6.23 -37.33 13.87
C PRO A 24 -6.69 -37.37 15.34
N ASP A 25 -6.89 -36.20 15.92
CA ASP A 25 -7.44 -36.08 17.26
C ASP A 25 -8.90 -36.58 17.29
N PRO A 26 -9.38 -37.13 18.42
CA PRO A 26 -10.73 -37.69 18.52
C PRO A 26 -11.85 -36.73 18.09
N GLU A 27 -11.70 -35.42 18.38
CA GLU A 27 -12.65 -34.39 17.98
C GLU A 27 -12.70 -34.21 16.46
N VAL A 28 -11.55 -34.30 15.78
CA VAL A 28 -11.45 -34.20 14.32
C VAL A 28 -12.07 -35.44 13.66
N GLU A 29 -11.87 -36.64 14.22
CA GLU A 29 -12.53 -37.86 13.75
C GLU A 29 -14.06 -37.76 13.84
N GLU A 30 -14.58 -37.23 14.95
CA GLU A 30 -16.01 -37.05 15.13
C GLU A 30 -16.57 -36.01 14.16
N GLN A 31 -15.85 -34.90 13.95
CA GLN A 31 -16.24 -33.88 12.98
C GLN A 31 -16.26 -34.43 11.55
N GLU A 32 -15.24 -35.20 11.14
CA GLU A 32 -15.19 -35.84 9.83
C GLU A 32 -16.36 -36.82 9.64
N LYS A 33 -16.68 -37.61 10.67
CA LYS A 33 -17.84 -38.52 10.65
C LYS A 33 -19.16 -37.77 10.48
N GLN A 34 -19.34 -36.64 11.16
CA GLN A 34 -20.53 -35.78 10.99
C GLN A 34 -20.62 -35.22 9.57
N LEU A 35 -19.53 -34.65 9.05
CA LEU A 35 -19.46 -34.12 7.69
C LEU A 35 -19.72 -35.20 6.62
N THR A 36 -19.21 -36.41 6.83
CA THR A 36 -19.46 -37.56 5.95
C THR A 36 -20.94 -37.93 5.94
N THR A 37 -21.57 -37.93 7.12
CA THR A 37 -22.99 -38.20 7.28
C THR A 37 -23.84 -37.14 6.57
N ASP A 38 -23.50 -35.86 6.73
CA ASP A 38 -24.21 -34.76 6.09
C ASP A 38 -24.00 -34.75 4.57
N ALA A 39 -22.79 -35.05 4.08
CA ALA A 39 -22.50 -35.16 2.66
C ALA A 39 -23.31 -36.29 2.00
N ALA A 40 -23.48 -37.42 2.69
CA ALA A 40 -24.29 -38.55 2.20
C ALA A 40 -25.79 -38.21 2.05
N ARG A 41 -26.27 -37.11 2.65
CA ARG A 41 -27.66 -36.65 2.46
C ARG A 41 -27.90 -36.03 1.09
N ILE A 42 -26.85 -35.58 0.41
CA ILE A 42 -26.95 -34.97 -0.91
C ILE A 42 -26.62 -36.03 -1.96
N GLY A 43 -27.52 -36.23 -2.92
CA GLY A 43 -27.27 -37.14 -4.04
C GLY A 43 -26.11 -36.65 -4.93
N ALA A 44 -25.29 -37.58 -5.43
CA ALA A 44 -24.08 -37.25 -6.20
C ALA A 44 -24.34 -36.31 -7.41
N ASP A 45 -25.43 -36.52 -8.16
CA ASP A 45 -25.81 -35.65 -9.28
C ASP A 45 -26.14 -34.22 -8.84
N ALA A 46 -26.90 -34.08 -7.74
CA ALA A 46 -27.24 -32.78 -7.17
C ALA A 46 -26.00 -32.06 -6.64
N ALA A 47 -25.10 -32.79 -5.96
CA ALA A 47 -23.82 -32.26 -5.49
C ALA A 47 -22.96 -31.75 -6.66
N GLN A 48 -22.82 -32.53 -7.74
CA GLN A 48 -22.06 -32.13 -8.92
C GLN A 48 -22.63 -30.86 -9.58
N LYS A 49 -23.95 -30.76 -9.72
CA LYS A 49 -24.61 -29.55 -10.25
C LYS A 49 -24.35 -28.33 -9.36
N GLN A 50 -24.43 -28.51 -8.04
CA GLN A 50 -24.18 -27.42 -7.09
C GLN A 50 -22.72 -26.97 -7.14
N ILE A 51 -21.76 -27.89 -7.22
CA ILE A 51 -20.33 -27.61 -7.37
C ILE A 51 -20.09 -26.81 -8.67
N GLN A 52 -20.63 -27.26 -9.79
CA GLN A 52 -20.45 -26.56 -11.07
C GLN A 52 -21.04 -25.14 -11.06
N SER A 53 -22.24 -24.98 -10.48
CA SER A 53 -22.89 -23.68 -10.34
C SER A 53 -22.07 -22.72 -9.46
N LEU A 54 -21.61 -23.19 -8.30
CA LEU A 54 -20.79 -22.40 -7.38
C LEU A 54 -19.44 -22.03 -7.98
N ASN A 55 -18.75 -22.97 -8.62
CA ASN A 55 -17.48 -22.69 -9.29
C ASN A 55 -17.65 -21.61 -10.37
N LYS A 56 -18.73 -21.69 -11.16
CA LYS A 56 -19.04 -20.65 -12.15
C LYS A 56 -19.26 -19.28 -11.51
N MET A 57 -19.97 -19.25 -10.38
CA MET A 57 -20.20 -18.01 -9.64
C MET A 57 -18.89 -17.43 -9.10
N CYS A 58 -18.02 -18.25 -8.49
CA CYS A 58 -16.70 -17.86 -8.01
C CYS A 58 -15.84 -17.30 -9.15
N SER A 59 -15.77 -18.00 -10.29
CA SER A 59 -15.02 -17.52 -11.46
C SER A 59 -15.53 -16.17 -11.96
N ASN A 60 -16.86 -16.01 -12.08
CA ASN A 60 -17.46 -14.75 -12.50
C ASN A 60 -17.16 -13.60 -11.53
N LEU A 61 -17.13 -13.86 -10.22
CA LEU A 61 -16.79 -12.87 -9.22
C LEU A 61 -15.31 -12.48 -9.29
N LEU A 62 -14.41 -13.48 -9.42
CA LEU A 62 -12.97 -13.24 -9.57
C LEU A 62 -12.66 -12.44 -10.84
N GLU A 63 -13.33 -12.71 -11.95
CA GLU A 63 -13.20 -11.93 -13.19
C GLU A 63 -13.62 -10.48 -12.99
N LYS A 64 -14.74 -10.22 -12.30
CA LYS A 64 -15.20 -8.87 -12.00
C LYS A 64 -14.21 -8.11 -11.11
N ILE A 65 -13.72 -8.75 -10.04
CA ILE A 65 -12.74 -8.14 -9.13
C ILE A 65 -11.44 -7.82 -9.89
N SER A 66 -10.94 -8.77 -10.67
CA SER A 66 -9.71 -8.59 -11.47
C SER A 66 -9.87 -7.50 -12.54
N LYS A 67 -11.07 -7.35 -13.09
CA LYS A 67 -11.40 -6.30 -14.05
C LYS A 67 -11.51 -4.93 -13.37
N GLU A 68 -12.15 -4.86 -12.20
CA GLU A 68 -12.30 -3.65 -11.40
C GLU A 68 -10.95 -3.11 -10.90
N GLU A 69 -10.02 -3.99 -10.52
CA GLU A 69 -8.64 -3.61 -10.18
C GLU A 69 -7.93 -2.94 -11.37
N ARG A 70 -8.01 -3.54 -12.57
CA ARG A 70 -7.45 -2.94 -13.80
C ARG A 70 -8.17 -1.66 -14.26
N GLU A 71 -9.49 -1.58 -14.08
CA GLU A 71 -10.27 -0.37 -14.39
C GLU A 71 -9.98 0.74 -13.39
N SER A 72 -9.68 0.42 -12.13
CA SER A 72 -9.25 1.39 -11.11
C SER A 72 -7.85 1.94 -11.42
N GLU A 73 -6.93 1.12 -11.93
CA GLU A 73 -5.61 1.59 -12.38
C GLU A 73 -5.68 2.42 -13.68
N SER A 74 -6.57 2.05 -14.61
CA SER A 74 -6.74 2.81 -15.88
C SER A 74 -7.60 4.07 -15.75
N GLY A 75 -8.56 4.09 -14.81
CA GLY A 75 -9.37 5.25 -14.45
C GLY A 75 -8.68 6.22 -13.48
N GLY A 76 -7.77 5.71 -12.63
CA GLY A 76 -6.97 6.51 -11.69
C GLY A 76 -5.97 7.46 -12.35
N LEU A 77 -5.58 7.20 -13.61
CA LEU A 77 -4.69 8.08 -14.37
C LEU A 77 -5.40 9.07 -15.28
N ARG A 78 -6.70 8.88 -15.59
CA ARG A 78 -7.39 9.68 -16.62
C ARG A 78 -8.49 10.61 -16.11
N SER A 79 -8.89 10.51 -14.85
CA SER A 79 -9.90 11.41 -14.26
C SER A 79 -9.39 12.13 -13.02
N ASN A 80 -8.09 12.46 -12.98
CA ASN A 80 -7.63 13.42 -12.00
C ASN A 80 -8.26 14.77 -12.36
N LYS A 81 -9.27 15.20 -11.61
CA LYS A 81 -9.71 16.60 -11.63
C LYS A 81 -8.45 17.42 -11.37
N GLN A 82 -8.02 18.17 -12.37
CA GLN A 82 -6.81 18.97 -12.31
C GLN A 82 -6.75 19.71 -10.95
N THR A 83 -5.83 19.26 -10.07
CA THR A 83 -5.73 19.71 -8.68
C THR A 83 -5.04 21.07 -8.54
N PHE A 84 -4.57 21.62 -9.66
CA PHE A 84 -3.89 22.89 -9.75
C PHE A 84 -4.51 23.76 -10.83
N ASN A 85 -4.69 25.05 -10.58
CA ASN A 85 -5.16 25.98 -11.59
C ASN A 85 -3.95 26.48 -12.42
N PRO A 86 -3.93 26.31 -13.75
CA PRO A 86 -2.82 26.78 -14.59
C PRO A 86 -2.72 28.32 -14.61
N ALA A 87 -3.83 29.03 -14.42
CA ALA A 87 -3.81 30.49 -14.31
C ALA A 87 -3.08 30.94 -13.03
N ASP A 88 -3.37 30.31 -11.90
CA ASP A 88 -2.72 30.60 -10.62
C ASP A 88 -1.24 30.25 -10.66
N THR A 89 -0.90 29.13 -11.31
CA THR A 89 0.49 28.72 -11.52
C THR A 89 1.27 29.77 -12.33
N ASN A 90 0.69 30.25 -13.44
CA ASN A 90 1.31 31.29 -14.26
C ASN A 90 1.41 32.64 -13.52
N ALA A 91 0.43 32.98 -12.68
CA ALA A 91 0.47 34.17 -11.85
C ALA A 91 1.60 34.10 -10.81
N LEU A 92 1.76 32.95 -10.14
CA LEU A 92 2.86 32.70 -9.20
C LEU A 92 4.22 32.77 -9.91
N VAL A 93 4.37 32.12 -11.06
CA VAL A 93 5.63 32.18 -11.85
C VAL A 93 5.93 33.62 -12.25
N ALA A 94 4.94 34.40 -12.70
CA ALA A 94 5.13 35.79 -13.07
C ALA A 94 5.46 36.69 -11.86
N ALA A 95 4.89 36.41 -10.69
CA ALA A 95 5.20 37.09 -9.45
C ALA A 95 6.63 36.79 -8.97
N VAL A 96 7.08 35.53 -9.06
CA VAL A 96 8.43 35.12 -8.63
C VAL A 96 9.51 35.57 -9.61
N ALA A 97 9.30 35.36 -10.91
CA ALA A 97 10.31 35.68 -11.93
C ALA A 97 10.38 37.17 -12.24
N PHE A 98 9.24 37.87 -12.21
CA PHE A 98 9.14 39.25 -12.69
C PHE A 98 8.52 40.22 -11.68
N GLY A 99 8.16 39.78 -10.47
CA GLY A 99 7.54 40.64 -9.45
C GLY A 99 6.11 41.07 -9.79
N LYS A 100 5.48 40.47 -10.80
CA LYS A 100 4.16 40.89 -11.30
C LYS A 100 3.07 40.65 -10.25
N GLY A 101 2.33 41.69 -9.87
CA GLY A 101 1.22 41.60 -8.91
C GLY A 101 1.61 41.73 -7.44
N LEU A 102 2.90 41.87 -7.13
CA LEU A 102 3.34 42.28 -5.79
C LEU A 102 3.24 43.80 -5.68
N SER A 103 2.55 44.32 -4.66
CA SER A 103 2.59 45.74 -4.38
C SER A 103 4.04 46.09 -4.04
N ASN A 104 4.54 47.20 -4.58
CA ASN A 104 5.80 47.78 -4.11
C ASN A 104 5.57 48.21 -2.65
N TRP A 105 5.75 47.29 -1.71
CA TRP A 105 5.97 47.64 -0.31
C TRP A 105 7.36 48.27 -0.24
N ARG A 106 7.49 49.49 -0.76
CA ARG A 106 8.55 50.38 -0.35
C ARG A 106 8.14 50.87 1.04
N PRO A 107 8.96 50.67 2.07
CA PRO A 107 8.83 51.50 3.26
C PRO A 107 8.96 52.94 2.78
N SER A 108 7.93 53.76 3.00
CA SER A 108 8.01 55.19 2.77
C SER A 108 9.07 55.74 3.71
N GLY A 109 10.24 56.06 3.18
CA GLY A 109 11.39 56.50 3.95
C GLY A 109 12.57 56.82 3.05
N LYS A 110 12.44 57.85 2.22
CA LYS A 110 13.58 58.45 1.51
C LYS A 110 13.99 59.73 2.24
N MET A 111 14.97 59.64 3.12
CA MET A 111 15.84 60.79 3.41
C MET A 111 16.76 61.01 2.20
N PRO A 112 16.97 62.25 1.72
CA PRO A 112 17.93 62.49 0.66
C PRO A 112 19.33 62.61 1.28
N SER A 113 20.24 61.69 0.97
CA SER A 113 21.66 61.85 1.29
C SER A 113 22.47 61.88 0.00
N GLY A 114 22.88 63.10 -0.37
CA GLY A 114 23.77 63.38 -1.50
C GLY A 114 25.22 63.10 -1.14
N ILE A 115 25.59 61.82 -1.05
CA ILE A 115 27.00 61.42 -0.89
C ILE A 115 27.42 60.68 -2.16
N LYS A 116 28.24 61.36 -2.98
CA LYS A 116 29.02 60.72 -4.05
C LYS A 116 30.20 60.00 -3.40
N THR A 117 30.14 58.67 -3.27
CA THR A 117 31.34 57.87 -2.96
C THR A 117 31.85 57.21 -4.23
N ASN A 118 33.11 57.49 -4.57
CA ASN A 118 33.86 56.80 -5.62
C ASN A 118 34.51 55.58 -4.99
N ILE A 119 33.84 54.42 -5.03
CA ILE A 119 34.40 53.18 -4.50
C ILE A 119 35.08 52.44 -5.65
N LYS A 120 36.40 52.63 -5.73
CA LYS A 120 37.31 51.76 -6.47
C LYS A 120 37.31 50.37 -5.82
N SER A 121 37.41 49.37 -6.67
CA SER A 121 37.45 47.94 -6.41
C SER A 121 38.31 47.52 -5.20
N ALA A 122 37.78 46.58 -4.42
CA ALA A 122 38.57 45.65 -3.63
C ALA A 122 38.02 44.24 -3.84
N SER A 123 38.76 43.43 -4.61
CA SER A 123 38.63 41.98 -4.63
C SER A 123 39.18 41.45 -3.30
N MET A 124 38.32 40.89 -2.46
CA MET A 124 38.72 40.19 -1.24
C MET A 124 37.87 38.94 -1.12
N HIS A 125 38.34 37.83 -1.70
CA HIS A 125 37.93 36.49 -1.32
C HIS A 125 38.87 36.00 -0.22
N PRO A 126 38.36 35.57 0.93
CA PRO A 126 39.12 34.59 1.70
C PRO A 126 38.25 33.47 2.32
N TYR A 127 38.65 32.23 1.99
CA TYR A 127 38.31 30.91 2.57
C TYR A 127 36.91 30.36 2.24
N GLN A 128 36.70 29.22 1.59
CA GLN A 128 37.46 27.96 1.50
C GLN A 128 37.92 27.42 2.86
N ARG A 129 36.96 26.94 3.65
CA ARG A 129 36.95 25.57 4.17
C ARG A 129 35.54 25.18 4.61
#